data_AF-A0A0F9EV85-F1
#
_entry.id   AF-A0A0F9EV85-F1
#
_cell.length_a   1.000
_cell.length_b   1.000
_cell.length_c   1.000
_cell.angle_alpha   90.00
_cell.angle_beta   90.00
_cell.angle_gamma   90.00
#
_symmetry.space_group_name_H-M   'P 1'
#
loop_
_entity.id
_entity.type
_entity.pdbx_description
1 polymer ?
#
loop_
_entity_poly.entity_id
_entity_poly.type
_entity_poly.pdbx_seq_one_letter_code
_entity_poly.pdbx_strand_id
1 'polypeptide(L)'
;MNALRAGSAASLETETRHLFKEQYDRRYYRKNRAKRLSQSKRQYRRNKGPRKVYMRVYRAGHGEAFKGYKRKSYAKLRKEVLDAYGNACACCGVSQEKFLSMDHINGGGQRHRASIGHGNAFYRWLKEKGFPKNEFQLLCHNCNFAKGIYGVCPHKEMK
;
A
#
# COMPACT_ATOMS: atom_id res chain seq x y z
N MET A 1 -38.54 -11.12 33.20
CA MET A 1 -37.19 -10.95 33.79
C MET A 1 -36.40 -10.03 32.88
N ASN A 2 -36.31 -8.73 33.18
CA ASN A 2 -35.41 -7.82 32.46
C ASN A 2 -34.94 -6.75 33.45
N ALA A 3 -33.74 -6.95 33.98
CA ALA A 3 -33.07 -5.98 34.84
C ALA A 3 -32.44 -4.89 33.96
N LEU A 4 -33.16 -3.80 33.74
CA LEU A 4 -32.56 -2.55 33.28
C LEU A 4 -31.69 -2.01 34.43
N ARG A 5 -30.38 -2.25 34.35
CA ARG A 5 -29.41 -1.58 35.21
C ARG A 5 -29.41 -0.09 34.86
N ALA A 6 -30.13 0.71 35.63
CA ALA A 6 -29.97 2.16 35.61
C ALA A 6 -28.53 2.49 36.01
N GLY A 7 -27.77 3.10 35.11
CA GLY A 7 -26.43 3.61 35.40
C GLY A 7 -26.48 4.58 36.58
N SER A 8 -25.51 4.51 37.48
CA SER A 8 -25.47 5.37 38.66
C SER A 8 -25.37 6.85 38.25
N ALA A 9 -25.91 7.76 39.06
CA ALA A 9 -25.87 9.21 38.79
C ALA A 9 -24.44 9.72 38.50
N ALA A 10 -23.42 9.17 39.18
CA ALA A 10 -22.01 9.45 38.94
C ALA A 10 -21.53 9.06 37.52
N SER A 11 -22.09 7.98 36.96
CA SER A 11 -21.77 7.50 35.60
C SER A 11 -22.32 8.46 34.53
N LEU A 12 -23.56 8.91 34.72
CA LEU A 12 -24.24 9.88 33.86
C LEU A 12 -23.58 11.27 33.91
N GLU A 13 -23.09 11.71 35.07
CA GLU A 13 -22.31 12.95 35.22
C GLU A 13 -20.94 12.89 34.54
N THR A 14 -20.30 11.72 34.51
CA THR A 14 -18.99 11.55 33.86
C THR A 14 -19.14 11.53 32.34
N GLU A 15 -20.17 10.86 31.84
CA GLU A 15 -20.50 10.76 30.42
C GLU A 15 -20.93 12.12 29.83
N THR A 16 -21.73 12.90 30.57
CA THR A 16 -22.12 14.27 30.18
C THR A 16 -20.91 15.23 30.16
N ARG A 17 -19.97 15.13 31.12
CA ARG A 17 -18.71 15.88 31.10
C ARG A 17 -17.84 15.53 29.89
N HIS A 18 -17.78 14.25 29.51
CA HIS A 18 -17.04 13.79 28.33
C HIS A 18 -17.65 14.34 27.04
N LEU A 19 -18.98 14.23 26.87
CA LEU A 19 -19.69 14.78 25.71
C LEU A 19 -19.53 16.30 25.60
N PHE A 20 -19.60 17.02 26.72
CA PHE A 20 -19.38 18.46 26.74
C PHE A 20 -17.94 18.84 26.34
N LYS A 21 -16.95 18.06 26.82
CA LYS A 21 -15.55 18.23 26.44
C LYS A 21 -15.32 17.97 24.95
N GLU A 22 -15.91 16.92 24.38
CA GLU A 22 -15.80 16.62 22.95
C GLU A 22 -16.42 17.71 22.07
N GLN A 23 -17.60 18.22 22.45
CA GLN A 23 -18.26 19.31 21.74
C GLN A 23 -17.44 20.61 21.81
N TYR A 24 -16.92 20.93 23.00
CA TYR A 24 -16.03 22.06 23.21
C TYR A 24 -14.76 21.94 22.35
N ASP A 25 -14.10 20.77 22.38
CA ASP A 25 -12.91 20.50 21.60
C ASP A 25 -13.18 20.62 20.11
N ARG A 26 -14.25 20.00 19.60
CA ARG A 26 -14.64 20.08 18.19
C ARG A 26 -14.85 21.54 17.76
N ARG A 27 -15.50 22.35 18.59
CA ARG A 27 -15.71 23.79 18.34
C ARG A 27 -14.40 24.57 18.38
N TYR A 28 -13.54 24.28 19.35
CA TYR A 28 -12.23 24.90 19.51
C TYR A 28 -11.32 24.59 18.32
N TYR A 29 -11.22 23.32 17.90
CA TYR A 29 -10.45 22.89 16.74
C TYR A 29 -11.00 23.48 15.43
N ARG A 30 -12.32 23.56 15.26
CA ARG A 30 -12.94 24.21 14.09
C ARG A 30 -12.57 25.69 14.01
N LYS A 31 -12.73 26.43 15.11
CA LYS A 31 -12.38 27.87 15.18
C LYS A 31 -10.88 28.10 14.97
N ASN A 32 -10.02 27.23 15.49
CA ASN A 32 -8.56 27.41 15.44
C ASN A 32 -7.87 26.69 14.27
N ARG A 33 -8.63 26.08 13.35
CA ARG A 33 -8.10 25.23 12.26
C ARG A 33 -7.05 25.95 11.42
N ALA A 34 -7.35 27.15 10.94
CA ALA A 34 -6.45 27.92 10.09
C ALA A 34 -5.12 28.25 10.80
N LYS A 35 -5.21 28.73 12.05
CA LYS A 35 -4.04 29.04 12.88
C LYS A 35 -3.18 27.80 13.11
N ARG A 36 -3.77 26.66 13.48
CA ARG A 36 -3.04 25.40 13.70
C ARG A 36 -2.40 24.87 12.42
N LEU A 37 -3.09 24.93 11.29
CA LEU A 37 -2.53 24.55 9.99
C LEU A 37 -1.34 25.44 9.61
N SER A 38 -1.42 26.76 9.85
CA SER A 38 -0.33 27.70 9.58
C SER A 38 0.90 27.43 10.47
N GLN A 39 0.70 27.17 11.76
CA GLN A 39 1.75 26.83 12.71
C GLN A 39 2.43 25.50 12.35
N SER A 40 1.62 24.48 12.02
CA SER A 40 2.11 23.18 11.55
C SER A 40 2.95 23.32 10.27
N LYS A 41 2.48 24.10 9.28
CA LYS A 41 3.25 24.42 8.06
C LYS A 41 4.56 25.12 8.37
N ARG A 42 4.58 26.10 9.28
CA ARG A 42 5.79 26.82 9.70
C ARG A 42 6.79 25.90 10.37
N GLN A 43 6.33 25.07 11.31
CA GLN A 43 7.17 24.08 11.99
C GLN A 43 7.74 23.06 11.01
N TYR A 44 6.93 22.56 10.07
CA TYR A 44 7.39 21.67 9.00
C TYR A 44 8.49 22.33 8.15
N ARG A 45 8.29 23.59 7.73
CA ARG A 45 9.29 24.34 6.95
C ARG A 45 10.61 24.49 7.72
N ARG A 46 10.54 24.90 9.00
CA ARG A 46 11.71 25.03 9.89
C ARG A 46 12.46 23.70 10.05
N ASN A 47 11.73 22.62 10.25
CA ASN A 47 12.31 21.31 10.54
C ASN A 47 12.64 20.51 9.27
N LYS A 48 12.34 21.02 8.06
CA LYS A 48 12.58 20.30 6.79
C LYS A 48 14.05 19.93 6.61
N GLY A 49 14.96 20.86 6.89
CA GLY A 49 16.41 20.64 6.84
C GLY A 49 16.90 19.66 7.92
N PRO A 50 16.72 19.98 9.22
CA PRO A 50 17.13 19.12 10.32
C PRO A 50 16.58 17.69 10.22
N ARG A 51 15.32 17.53 9.81
CA ARG A 51 14.70 16.21 9.58
C ARG A 51 15.38 15.45 8.45
N LYS A 52 15.75 16.11 7.34
CA LYS A 52 16.47 15.45 6.24
C LYS A 52 17.84 14.96 6.70
N VAL A 53 18.57 15.76 7.48
CA VAL A 53 19.88 15.40 8.02
C VAL A 53 19.76 14.23 8.99
N TYR A 54 18.85 14.33 9.97
CA TYR A 54 18.55 13.25 10.92
C TYR A 54 18.21 11.93 10.20
N MET A 55 17.30 11.97 9.22
CA MET A 55 16.92 10.77 8.46
C MET A 55 18.07 10.18 7.65
N ARG A 56 19.02 11.00 7.18
CA ARG A 56 20.23 10.52 6.48
C ARG A 56 21.13 9.74 7.45
N VAL A 57 21.43 10.33 8.61
CA VAL A 57 22.27 9.70 9.65
C VAL A 57 21.61 8.41 10.15
N TYR A 58 20.31 8.46 10.45
CA TYR A 58 19.55 7.30 10.91
C TYR A 58 19.58 6.15 9.89
N ARG A 59 19.38 6.45 8.60
CA ARG A 59 19.46 5.44 7.53
C ARG A 59 20.86 4.86 7.35
N ALA A 60 21.91 5.66 7.53
CA ALA A 60 23.29 5.19 7.45
C ALA A 60 23.60 4.18 8.56
N GLY A 61 23.17 4.46 9.81
CA GLY A 61 23.39 3.56 10.94
C GLY A 61 22.46 2.34 10.99
N HIS A 62 21.35 2.32 10.24
CA HIS A 62 20.33 1.27 10.32
C HIS A 62 20.03 0.61 8.96
N GLY A 63 20.92 0.78 7.98
CA GLY A 63 20.68 0.37 6.59
C GLY A 63 20.29 -1.10 6.43
N GLU A 64 20.97 -2.01 7.13
CA GLU A 64 20.70 -3.46 7.08
C GLU A 64 19.33 -3.82 7.65
N ALA A 65 18.96 -3.28 8.82
CA ALA A 65 17.64 -3.49 9.40
C ALA A 65 16.52 -3.00 8.45
N PHE A 66 16.73 -1.85 7.79
CA PHE A 66 15.79 -1.32 6.80
C PHE A 66 15.68 -2.18 5.54
N LYS A 67 16.80 -2.69 5.02
CA LYS A 67 16.82 -3.61 3.88
C LYS A 67 16.06 -4.89 4.22
N GLY A 68 16.32 -5.47 5.39
CA GLY A 68 15.64 -6.67 5.89
C GLY A 68 14.12 -6.49 5.98
N TYR A 69 13.66 -5.40 6.60
CA TYR A 69 12.23 -5.08 6.68
C TYR A 69 11.58 -4.96 5.29
N LYS A 70 12.21 -4.22 4.36
CA LYS A 70 11.69 -4.06 3.00
C LYS A 70 11.62 -5.38 2.24
N ARG A 71 12.63 -6.25 2.39
CA ARG A 71 12.67 -7.56 1.75
C ARG A 71 11.55 -8.47 2.24
N LYS A 72 11.32 -8.51 3.55
CA LYS A 72 10.22 -9.28 4.17
C LYS A 72 8.85 -8.78 3.68
N SER A 73 8.66 -7.46 3.67
CA SER A 73 7.41 -6.85 3.17
C SER A 73 7.17 -7.17 1.70
N TYR A 74 8.22 -7.12 0.86
CA TYR A 74 8.13 -7.49 -0.55
C TYR A 74 7.81 -8.97 -0.75
N ALA A 75 8.50 -9.86 -0.04
CA ALA A 75 8.26 -11.30 -0.16
C ALA A 75 6.81 -11.66 0.20
N LYS A 76 6.27 -11.07 1.29
CA LYS A 76 4.87 -11.27 1.69
C LYS A 76 3.89 -10.80 0.62
N LEU A 77 4.01 -9.55 0.17
CA LEU A 77 3.11 -9.01 -0.86
C LEU A 77 3.22 -9.75 -2.18
N ARG A 78 4.44 -10.12 -2.59
CA ARG A 78 4.66 -10.90 -3.79
C ARG A 78 3.93 -12.24 -3.70
N LYS A 79 4.06 -12.96 -2.58
CA LYS A 79 3.37 -14.23 -2.37
C LYS A 79 1.85 -14.07 -2.50
N GLU A 80 1.26 -13.10 -1.82
CA GLU A 80 -0.18 -12.82 -1.91
C GLU A 80 -0.64 -12.56 -3.36
N VAL A 81 0.16 -11.80 -4.13
CA VAL A 81 -0.11 -11.58 -5.55
C VAL A 81 0.00 -12.88 -6.33
N LEU A 82 1.10 -13.64 -6.21
CA LEU A 82 1.27 -14.88 -6.97
C LEU A 82 0.13 -15.88 -6.69
N ASP A 83 -0.23 -16.05 -5.41
CA ASP A 83 -1.34 -16.90 -4.97
C ASP A 83 -2.66 -16.46 -5.62
N ALA A 84 -2.96 -15.17 -5.61
CA ALA A 84 -4.19 -14.67 -6.21
C ALA A 84 -4.26 -14.98 -7.72
N TYR A 85 -3.15 -14.92 -8.45
CA TYR A 85 -3.10 -15.10 -9.91
C TYR A 85 -2.72 -16.54 -10.34
N GLY A 86 -2.76 -17.51 -9.42
CA GLY A 86 -2.68 -18.94 -9.74
C GLY A 86 -1.27 -19.55 -9.73
N ASN A 87 -0.24 -18.83 -9.27
CA ASN A 87 1.13 -19.35 -9.11
C ASN A 87 1.77 -19.99 -10.35
N ALA A 88 1.30 -19.67 -11.56
CA ALA A 88 1.84 -20.23 -12.79
C ALA A 88 1.76 -19.24 -13.95
N CYS A 89 2.64 -19.42 -14.93
CA CYS A 89 2.58 -18.70 -16.18
C CYS A 89 1.32 -19.11 -16.96
N ALA A 90 0.46 -18.15 -17.29
CA ALA A 90 -0.75 -18.36 -18.07
C ALA A 90 -0.49 -18.86 -19.52
N CYS A 91 0.76 -18.76 -20.00
CA CYS A 91 1.13 -19.21 -21.34
C CYS A 91 1.73 -20.62 -21.38
N CYS A 92 2.77 -20.86 -20.58
CA CYS A 92 3.58 -22.09 -20.65
C CYS A 92 3.53 -22.95 -19.37
N GLY A 93 2.76 -22.56 -18.36
CA GLY A 93 2.57 -23.37 -17.15
C GLY A 93 3.73 -23.38 -16.15
N VAL A 94 4.87 -22.75 -16.43
CA VAL A 94 5.98 -22.61 -15.47
C VAL A 94 5.46 -22.04 -14.15
N SER A 95 5.66 -22.77 -13.05
CA SER A 95 5.15 -22.42 -11.72
C SER A 95 6.23 -21.94 -10.74
N GLN A 96 7.51 -22.05 -11.12
CA GLN A 96 8.61 -21.60 -10.28
C GLN A 96 8.53 -20.08 -10.08
N GLU A 97 8.25 -19.65 -8.85
CA GLU A 97 7.96 -18.24 -8.50
C GLU A 97 9.01 -17.25 -8.97
N LYS A 98 10.29 -17.66 -9.01
CA LYS A 98 11.42 -16.81 -9.44
C LYS A 98 11.33 -16.43 -10.92
N PHE A 99 10.65 -17.23 -11.74
CA PHE A 99 10.43 -16.93 -13.16
C PHE A 99 9.19 -16.08 -13.41
N LEU A 100 8.29 -15.96 -12.43
CA LEU A 100 7.00 -15.30 -12.63
C LEU A 100 7.10 -13.77 -12.55
N SER A 101 6.35 -13.12 -13.40
CA SER A 101 6.20 -11.68 -13.49
C SER A 101 4.73 -11.33 -13.75
N MET A 102 4.34 -10.13 -13.32
CA MET A 102 3.02 -9.60 -13.64
C MET A 102 3.05 -8.94 -15.01
N ASP A 103 2.10 -9.31 -15.85
CA ASP A 103 1.86 -8.74 -17.17
C ASP A 103 0.53 -7.96 -17.18
N HIS A 104 0.49 -6.92 -18.01
CA HIS A 104 -0.73 -6.17 -18.32
C HIS A 104 -1.35 -6.79 -19.57
N ILE A 105 -2.52 -7.43 -19.45
CA ILE A 105 -3.17 -8.18 -20.53
C ILE A 105 -3.32 -7.30 -21.77
N ASN A 106 -3.79 -6.07 -21.59
CA ASN A 106 -4.06 -5.10 -22.66
C ASN A 106 -2.88 -4.12 -22.93
N GLY A 107 -1.67 -4.44 -22.46
CA GLY A 107 -0.52 -3.55 -22.59
C GLY A 107 -0.60 -2.31 -21.67
N GLY A 108 0.12 -1.24 -22.02
CA GLY A 108 0.10 0.02 -21.25
C GLY A 108 0.83 -0.02 -19.91
N GLY A 109 1.56 -1.11 -19.61
CA GLY A 109 2.21 -1.30 -18.33
C GLY A 109 3.26 -0.25 -17.96
N GLN A 110 3.92 0.35 -18.95
CA GLN A 110 4.85 1.47 -18.72
C GLN A 110 4.12 2.69 -18.14
N ARG A 111 3.03 3.12 -18.78
CA ARG A 111 2.21 4.27 -18.35
C ARG A 111 1.60 4.00 -16.97
N HIS A 112 1.05 2.80 -16.77
CA HIS A 112 0.49 2.44 -15.47
C HIS A 112 1.56 2.51 -14.38
N ARG A 113 2.72 1.86 -14.56
CA ARG A 113 3.80 1.87 -13.55
C ARG A 113 4.42 3.26 -13.35
N ALA A 114 4.42 4.13 -14.35
CA ALA A 114 4.81 5.53 -14.16
C ALA A 114 3.87 6.29 -13.20
N SER A 115 2.56 5.96 -13.21
CA SER A 115 1.57 6.62 -12.37
C SER A 115 1.55 6.14 -10.91
N ILE A 116 1.80 4.84 -10.66
CA ILE A 116 1.66 4.24 -9.32
C ILE A 116 2.98 3.73 -8.72
N GLY A 117 4.03 3.61 -9.53
CA GLY A 117 5.32 3.04 -9.16
C GLY A 117 5.48 1.54 -9.48
N HIS A 118 6.58 0.98 -8.98
CA HIS A 118 7.03 -0.40 -9.26
C HIS A 118 7.14 -1.26 -7.99
N GLY A 119 7.33 -2.57 -8.16
CA GLY A 119 7.59 -3.52 -7.07
C GLY A 119 6.51 -3.48 -5.99
N ASN A 120 6.90 -3.14 -4.76
CA ASN A 120 5.98 -3.05 -3.62
C ASN A 120 4.82 -2.07 -3.80
N ALA A 121 5.01 -0.97 -4.54
CA ALA A 121 3.92 -0.03 -4.78
C ALA A 121 2.86 -0.66 -5.68
N PHE A 122 3.30 -1.32 -6.74
CA PHE A 122 2.43 -2.03 -7.67
C PHE A 122 1.69 -3.20 -7.02
N TYR A 123 2.37 -4.03 -6.22
CA TYR A 123 1.71 -5.15 -5.53
C TYR A 123 0.69 -4.70 -4.48
N ARG A 124 0.96 -3.59 -3.77
CA ARG A 124 -0.04 -2.98 -2.89
C ARG A 124 -1.24 -2.48 -3.68
N TRP A 125 -1.01 -1.79 -4.79
CA TRP A 125 -2.09 -1.34 -5.66
C TRP A 125 -2.96 -2.50 -6.14
N LEU A 126 -2.37 -3.62 -6.60
CA LEU A 126 -3.12 -4.81 -7.01
C LEU A 126 -4.00 -5.34 -5.88
N LYS A 127 -3.46 -5.41 -4.66
CA LYS A 127 -4.19 -5.85 -3.47
C LYS A 127 -5.35 -4.90 -3.12
N GLU A 128 -5.08 -3.59 -3.12
CA GLU A 128 -6.09 -2.56 -2.86
C GLU A 128 -7.22 -2.56 -3.89
N LYS A 129 -6.94 -2.98 -5.12
CA LYS A 129 -7.92 -3.14 -6.20
C LYS A 129 -8.62 -4.50 -6.23
N GLY A 130 -8.36 -5.39 -5.26
CA GLY A 130 -8.99 -6.71 -5.21
C GLY A 130 -8.49 -7.68 -6.29
N PHE A 131 -7.26 -7.51 -6.77
CA PHE A 131 -6.59 -8.39 -7.74
C PHE A 131 -7.36 -8.55 -9.08
N PRO A 132 -7.51 -7.48 -9.89
CA PRO A 132 -8.30 -7.49 -11.13
C PRO A 132 -7.75 -8.49 -12.19
N LYS A 133 -8.37 -9.67 -12.27
CA LYS A 133 -7.92 -10.81 -13.13
C LYS A 133 -8.12 -10.59 -14.62
N ASN A 134 -9.00 -9.67 -14.98
CA ASN A 134 -9.30 -9.28 -16.36
C ASN A 134 -8.27 -8.30 -16.94
N GLU A 135 -7.48 -7.63 -16.11
CA GLU A 135 -6.49 -6.63 -16.54
C GLU A 135 -5.05 -7.12 -16.44
N PHE A 136 -4.79 -8.09 -15.56
CA PHE A 136 -3.47 -8.60 -15.26
C PHE A 136 -3.41 -10.12 -15.25
N GLN A 137 -2.25 -10.65 -15.62
CA GLN A 137 -1.97 -12.07 -15.58
C GLN A 137 -0.55 -12.33 -15.11
N LEU A 138 -0.27 -13.58 -14.71
CA LEU A 138 1.10 -14.04 -14.49
C LEU A 138 1.67 -14.61 -15.78
N LEU A 139 2.87 -14.15 -16.14
CA LEU A 139 3.69 -14.72 -17.19
C LEU A 139 5.10 -14.99 -16.66
N CYS A 140 5.75 -16.04 -17.15
CA CYS A 140 7.18 -16.17 -16.93
C CYS A 140 7.93 -15.04 -17.67
N HIS A 141 9.16 -14.71 -17.24
CA HIS A 141 9.94 -13.61 -17.82
C HIS A 141 10.07 -13.72 -19.34
N ASN A 142 10.27 -14.92 -19.87
CA ASN A 142 10.38 -15.15 -21.31
C ASN A 142 9.06 -14.95 -22.05
N CYS A 143 7.94 -15.43 -21.50
CA CYS A 143 6.62 -15.23 -22.12
C CYS A 143 6.19 -13.76 -22.08
N ASN A 144 6.47 -13.06 -20.97
CA ASN A 144 6.21 -11.63 -20.82
C ASN A 144 7.05 -10.83 -21.82
N PHE A 145 8.34 -11.14 -21.91
CA PHE A 145 9.25 -10.51 -22.86
C PHE A 145 8.83 -10.75 -24.31
N ALA A 146 8.54 -12.00 -24.68
CA ALA A 146 8.07 -12.34 -26.03
C ALA A 146 6.80 -11.59 -26.40
N LYS A 147 5.80 -11.54 -25.51
CA LYS A 147 4.59 -10.74 -25.71
C LYS A 147 4.92 -9.25 -25.92
N GLY A 148 5.86 -8.70 -25.17
CA GLY A 148 6.26 -7.30 -25.28
C GLY A 148 6.99 -6.96 -26.58
N ILE A 149 7.80 -7.87 -27.11
CA ILE A 149 8.60 -7.66 -28.33
C ILE A 149 7.83 -8.07 -29.59
N TYR A 150 7.22 -9.25 -29.59
CA TYR A 150 6.58 -9.85 -30.75
C TYR A 150 5.05 -9.70 -30.76
N GLY A 151 4.46 -9.11 -29.71
CA GLY A 151 3.00 -9.04 -29.51
C GLY A 151 2.38 -10.34 -28.99
N VAL A 152 3.00 -11.49 -29.30
CA VAL A 152 2.56 -12.83 -28.89
C VAL A 152 3.74 -13.66 -28.41
N CYS A 153 3.47 -14.66 -27.57
CA CYS A 153 4.50 -15.61 -27.16
C CYS A 153 4.56 -16.79 -28.16
N PRO A 154 5.74 -17.21 -28.64
CA PRO A 154 5.88 -18.33 -29.58
C PRO A 154 5.19 -19.64 -29.14
N HIS A 155 5.06 -19.89 -27.83
CA HIS A 155 4.29 -21.03 -27.32
C HIS A 155 2.80 -21.05 -27.74
N LYS A 156 2.25 -19.93 -28.22
CA LYS A 156 0.88 -19.88 -28.76
C LYS A 156 0.80 -20.24 -30.24
N GLU A 157 1.91 -20.14 -30.96
CA GLU A 157 2.00 -20.44 -32.40
C GLU A 157 2.51 -21.85 -32.65
N MET A 158 3.31 -22.38 -31.72
CA MET A 158 3.88 -23.73 -31.78
C MET A 158 2.98 -24.82 -31.16
N LYS A 159 1.70 -24.51 -30.90
CA LYS A 159 0.74 -25.43 -30.31
C LYS A 159 -0.02 -26.22 -31.36
#